data_AF-A0A022QJK3-F1
#
_entry.id   AF-A0A022QJK3-F1
#
_cell.length_a   1.000
_cell.length_b   1.000
_cell.length_c   1.000
_cell.angle_alpha   90.00
_cell.angle_beta   90.00
_cell.angle_gamma   90.00
#
_symmetry.space_group_name_H-M   'P 1'
#
loop_
_entity.id
_entity.type
_entity.pdbx_description
1 polymer ?
#
loop_
_entity_poly.entity_id
_entity_poly.type
_entity_poly.pdbx_seq_one_letter_code
_entity_poly.pdbx_strand_id
1 'polypeptide(L)'
;MAASSSPAILPISNPQSTPAASDNQQLSSSSSTSPVRAFLSNISDTVGSGLASRRPWPELLDRSAFSKPESLSEASLRFRKNYNYFRINYLVAITAVVAVSLLTNPISLILLTGLLAAWIFLYLFRQSSDPPITAFGRQFSDRETLLFLIFLTVVVIFLTSVGSVLVSALMVGVGIVCLHGAFRAPEDLFLDDQEPQGGVSGFLSFFTTTAVAQPPLAVRT
;
A
#
# COMPACT_ATOMS: atom_id res chain seq x y z
N MET A 1 16.51 -66.24 50.91
CA MET A 1 17.72 -65.97 51.73
C MET A 1 18.81 -65.46 50.81
N ALA A 2 19.39 -64.30 51.16
CA ALA A 2 20.68 -63.69 50.74
C ALA A 2 20.97 -63.57 49.22
N ALA A 3 21.02 -62.39 48.59
CA ALA A 3 21.91 -61.22 48.77
C ALA A 3 23.37 -61.46 48.37
N SER A 4 23.85 -60.75 47.34
CA SER A 4 25.24 -60.27 47.25
C SER A 4 25.35 -59.11 46.25
N SER A 5 25.72 -57.96 46.81
CA SER A 5 26.04 -56.68 46.19
C SER A 5 27.37 -56.68 45.43
N SER A 6 27.56 -55.74 44.50
CA SER A 6 28.89 -55.27 44.13
C SER A 6 28.91 -53.75 43.84
N PRO A 7 30.03 -53.06 44.15
CA PRO A 7 30.04 -51.64 44.51
C PRO A 7 30.45 -50.69 43.35
N ALA A 8 30.25 -49.39 43.59
CA ALA A 8 30.64 -48.29 42.70
C ALA A 8 32.13 -47.91 42.82
N ILE A 9 32.81 -47.72 41.69
CA ILE A 9 34.14 -47.10 41.59
C ILE A 9 34.14 -46.12 40.41
N LEU A 10 34.36 -44.84 40.70
CA LEU A 10 34.59 -43.75 39.75
C LEU A 10 36.08 -43.59 39.48
N PRO A 11 36.50 -43.28 38.23
CA PRO A 11 37.78 -42.61 38.00
C PRO A 11 37.61 -41.17 37.51
N ILE A 12 38.37 -40.32 38.20
CA ILE A 12 38.71 -38.91 38.02
C ILE A 12 39.18 -38.55 36.60
N SER A 13 38.66 -37.45 36.04
CA SER A 13 39.28 -36.72 34.93
C SER A 13 40.06 -35.53 35.48
N ASN A 14 41.36 -35.43 35.20
CA ASN A 14 42.20 -34.25 35.44
C ASN A 14 43.03 -33.97 34.17
N PRO A 15 43.44 -32.72 33.88
CA PRO A 15 43.23 -32.10 32.58
C PRO A 15 44.52 -32.04 31.76
N GLN A 16 44.38 -31.94 30.44
CA GLN A 16 45.48 -31.53 29.59
C GLN A 16 45.11 -30.25 28.84
N SER A 17 45.73 -29.16 29.28
CA SER A 17 45.72 -27.83 28.72
C SER A 17 46.71 -27.71 27.55
N THR A 18 46.25 -27.11 26.44
CA THR A 18 47.07 -26.47 25.40
C THR A 18 46.22 -25.39 24.70
N PRO A 19 46.83 -24.36 24.09
CA PRO A 19 46.58 -22.96 24.47
C PRO A 19 45.81 -22.13 23.44
N ALA A 20 45.33 -20.99 23.95
CA ALA A 20 44.69 -19.86 23.29
C ALA A 20 44.89 -19.71 21.77
N ALA A 21 43.79 -19.81 21.03
CA ALA A 21 43.57 -19.01 19.83
C ALA A 21 42.47 -18.00 20.17
N SER A 22 42.78 -16.73 19.93
CA SER A 22 42.00 -15.56 20.28
C SER A 22 40.55 -15.65 19.79
N ASP A 23 39.63 -15.86 20.74
CA ASP A 23 38.21 -15.61 20.54
C ASP A 23 38.03 -14.09 20.46
N ASN A 24 38.08 -13.55 19.25
CA ASN A 24 37.38 -12.30 18.97
C ASN A 24 35.90 -12.59 19.16
N GLN A 25 35.41 -12.39 20.38
CA GLN A 25 34.00 -12.20 20.64
C GLN A 25 33.57 -10.94 19.90
N GLN A 26 33.29 -11.10 18.61
CA GLN A 26 32.37 -10.23 17.91
C GLN A 26 31.04 -10.44 18.62
N LEU A 27 30.78 -9.52 19.55
CA LEU A 27 29.51 -9.32 20.23
C LEU A 27 28.47 -9.04 19.14
N SER A 28 28.03 -10.12 18.50
CA SER A 28 26.90 -10.15 17.60
C SER A 28 25.73 -9.95 18.53
N SER A 29 25.38 -8.68 18.78
CA SER A 29 24.12 -8.33 19.37
C SER A 29 23.05 -8.91 18.46
N SER A 30 22.60 -10.12 18.77
CA SER A 30 21.38 -10.71 18.27
C SER A 30 20.26 -9.86 18.87
N SER A 31 20.08 -8.67 18.30
CA SER A 31 18.89 -7.87 18.54
C SER A 31 17.75 -8.70 17.98
N SER A 32 17.07 -9.43 18.87
CA SER A 32 15.78 -10.02 18.61
C SER A 32 14.85 -8.86 18.26
N THR A 33 14.78 -8.52 16.98
CA THR A 33 13.81 -7.55 16.48
C THR A 33 12.46 -8.16 16.77
N SER A 34 11.77 -7.60 17.78
CA SER A 34 10.38 -7.97 18.09
C SER A 34 9.61 -8.06 16.77
N PRO A 35 8.79 -9.13 16.55
CA PRO A 35 8.00 -9.29 15.32
C PRO A 35 7.21 -8.03 14.96
N VAL A 36 6.72 -7.32 15.97
CA VAL A 36 6.02 -6.03 15.82
C VAL A 36 6.93 -4.96 15.22
N ARG A 37 8.19 -4.86 15.67
CA ARG A 37 9.14 -3.86 15.15
C ARG A 37 9.52 -4.13 13.71
N ALA A 38 9.70 -5.39 13.33
CA ALA A 38 9.98 -5.79 11.95
C ALA A 38 8.77 -5.53 11.03
N PHE A 39 7.56 -5.79 11.51
CA PHE A 39 6.33 -5.44 10.78
C PHE A 39 6.20 -3.91 10.59
N LEU A 40 6.46 -3.13 11.64
CA LEU A 40 6.42 -1.67 11.59
C LEU A 40 7.47 -1.08 10.63
N SER A 41 8.69 -1.64 10.59
CA SER A 41 9.69 -1.20 9.62
C SER A 41 9.24 -1.50 8.19
N ASN A 42 8.73 -2.71 7.93
CA ASN A 42 8.24 -3.07 6.59
C ASN A 42 7.10 -2.17 6.12
N ILE A 43 6.16 -1.81 7.01
CA ILE A 43 5.11 -0.84 6.69
C ILE A 43 5.72 0.53 6.40
N SER A 44 6.62 0.99 7.26
CA SER A 44 7.25 2.30 7.13
C SER A 44 8.01 2.43 5.82
N ASP A 45 8.73 1.37 5.42
CA ASP A 45 9.47 1.31 4.15
C ASP A 45 8.51 1.28 2.95
N THR A 46 7.40 0.54 3.05
CA THR A 46 6.38 0.49 1.99
C THR A 46 5.67 1.83 1.82
N VAL A 47 5.31 2.49 2.92
CA VAL A 47 4.68 3.81 2.90
C VAL A 47 5.68 4.86 2.41
N GLY A 48 6.91 4.82 2.91
CA GLY A 48 7.99 5.74 2.54
C GLY A 48 8.35 5.65 1.06
N SER A 49 8.53 4.44 0.53
CA SER A 49 8.79 4.21 -0.91
C SER A 49 7.61 4.61 -1.80
N GLY A 50 6.38 4.33 -1.35
CA GLY A 50 5.16 4.77 -2.03
C GLY A 50 5.06 6.30 -2.08
N LEU A 51 5.35 6.97 -0.96
CA LEU A 51 5.29 8.43 -0.86
C LEU A 51 6.46 9.12 -1.57
N ALA A 52 7.63 8.47 -1.67
CA ALA A 52 8.76 8.93 -2.47
C ALA A 52 8.44 8.93 -3.98
N SER A 53 7.55 8.05 -4.43
CA SER A 53 7.05 8.02 -5.81
C SER A 53 6.02 9.10 -6.12
N ARG A 54 5.72 10.00 -5.17
CA ARG A 54 4.71 11.04 -5.33
C ARG A 54 5.23 12.20 -6.20
N ARG A 55 4.37 12.74 -7.06
CA ARG A 55 4.67 13.96 -7.82
C ARG A 55 4.67 15.21 -6.91
N PRO A 56 5.46 16.24 -7.25
CA PRO A 56 5.42 17.54 -6.57
C PRO A 56 3.99 18.08 -6.43
N TRP A 57 3.63 18.58 -5.24
CA TRP A 57 2.30 19.19 -5.04
C TRP A 57 2.06 20.43 -5.93
N PRO A 58 3.04 21.32 -6.17
CA PRO A 58 2.81 22.49 -7.02
C PRO A 58 2.38 22.13 -8.43
N GLU A 59 2.89 21.01 -8.96
CA GLU A 59 2.53 20.51 -10.29
C GLU A 59 1.08 20.02 -10.34
N LEU A 60 0.63 19.36 -9.27
CA LEU A 60 -0.77 18.94 -9.15
C LEU A 60 -1.70 20.15 -9.03
N LEU A 61 -1.31 21.16 -8.26
CA LEU A 61 -2.13 22.35 -7.99
C LEU A 61 -1.89 23.49 -8.98
N ASP A 62 -1.24 23.23 -10.11
CA ASP A 62 -0.95 24.27 -11.08
C ASP A 62 -2.25 24.81 -11.71
N ARG A 63 -2.58 26.06 -11.40
CA ARG A 63 -3.82 26.69 -11.83
C ARG A 63 -3.84 26.98 -13.33
N SER A 64 -2.68 27.21 -13.95
CA SER A 64 -2.59 27.45 -15.40
C SER A 64 -2.95 26.22 -16.22
N ALA A 65 -2.77 25.02 -15.68
CA ALA A 65 -3.06 23.77 -16.35
C ALA A 65 -4.56 23.42 -16.39
N PHE A 66 -5.45 24.19 -15.75
CA PHE A 66 -6.89 23.90 -15.76
C PHE A 66 -7.59 24.53 -16.95
N SER A 67 -8.30 23.70 -17.73
CA SER A 67 -9.16 24.15 -18.82
C SER A 67 -10.44 23.32 -18.88
N LYS A 68 -11.51 23.93 -19.39
CA LYS A 68 -12.81 23.25 -19.54
C LYS A 68 -12.71 22.24 -20.69
N PRO A 69 -13.03 20.95 -20.49
CA PRO A 69 -13.08 20.00 -21.59
C PRO A 69 -14.24 20.33 -22.53
N GLU A 70 -14.03 20.18 -23.83
CA GLU A 70 -15.02 20.47 -24.88
C GLU A 70 -16.04 19.33 -25.00
N SER A 71 -15.66 18.11 -24.61
CA SER A 71 -16.52 16.93 -24.68
C SER A 71 -16.26 15.93 -23.54
N LEU A 72 -17.23 15.04 -23.31
CA LEU A 72 -17.08 13.97 -22.30
C LEU A 72 -16.00 12.94 -22.69
N SER A 73 -15.80 12.69 -23.97
CA SER A 73 -14.73 11.81 -24.47
C SER A 73 -13.36 12.39 -24.13
N GLU A 74 -13.16 13.68 -24.37
CA GLU A 74 -11.94 14.39 -24.01
C GLU A 74 -11.72 14.39 -22.49
N ALA A 75 -12.76 14.71 -21.70
CA ALA A 75 -12.68 14.67 -20.23
C ALA A 75 -12.23 13.29 -19.72
N SER A 76 -12.73 12.20 -20.32
CA SER A 76 -12.34 10.83 -19.95
C SER A 76 -10.88 10.51 -20.29
N LEU A 77 -10.38 11.05 -21.41
CA LEU A 77 -8.99 10.86 -21.85
C LEU A 77 -8.03 11.64 -20.96
N ARG A 78 -8.36 12.90 -20.65
CA ARG A 78 -7.64 13.74 -19.68
C ARG A 78 -7.60 13.05 -18.32
N PHE A 79 -8.74 12.56 -17.83
CA PHE A 79 -8.81 11.83 -16.57
C PHE A 79 -7.87 10.62 -16.54
N ARG A 80 -7.89 9.79 -17.59
CA ARG A 80 -7.05 8.59 -17.65
C ARG A 80 -5.55 8.92 -17.67
N LYS A 81 -5.13 9.93 -18.45
CA LYS A 81 -3.73 10.42 -18.46
C LYS A 81 -3.33 10.95 -17.07
N ASN A 82 -4.12 11.85 -16.50
CA ASN A 82 -3.85 12.45 -15.19
C ASN A 82 -3.91 11.44 -14.03
N TYR A 83 -4.78 10.43 -14.09
CA TYR A 83 -4.87 9.38 -13.06
C TYR A 83 -3.61 8.56 -12.97
N ASN A 84 -3.07 8.12 -14.12
CA ASN A 84 -1.82 7.37 -14.14
C ASN A 84 -0.64 8.24 -13.68
N TYR A 85 -0.65 9.52 -14.04
CA TYR A 85 0.43 10.45 -13.70
C TYR A 85 0.45 10.84 -12.20
N PHE A 86 -0.70 11.16 -11.60
CA PHE A 86 -0.84 11.60 -10.20
C PHE A 86 -1.38 10.53 -9.25
N ARG A 87 -1.30 9.24 -9.62
CA ARG A 87 -1.92 8.14 -8.86
C ARG A 87 -1.64 8.21 -7.36
N ILE A 88 -0.38 8.39 -6.98
CA ILE A 88 0.02 8.46 -5.56
C ILE A 88 -0.55 9.72 -4.90
N ASN A 89 -0.51 10.88 -5.55
CA ASN A 89 -1.11 12.10 -4.99
C ASN A 89 -2.62 11.97 -4.79
N TYR A 90 -3.33 11.34 -5.73
CA TYR A 90 -4.77 11.09 -5.61
C TYR A 90 -5.11 10.13 -4.47
N LEU A 91 -4.31 9.08 -4.29
CA LEU A 91 -4.45 8.20 -3.13
C LEU A 91 -4.26 8.99 -1.83
N VAL A 92 -3.21 9.81 -1.74
CA VAL A 92 -2.96 10.66 -0.56
C VAL A 92 -4.13 11.62 -0.33
N ALA A 93 -4.68 12.25 -1.37
CA ALA A 93 -5.82 13.15 -1.25
C ALA A 93 -7.09 12.43 -0.75
N ILE A 94 -7.42 11.27 -1.32
CA ILE A 94 -8.57 10.47 -0.87
C ILE A 94 -8.38 10.01 0.58
N THR A 95 -7.19 9.51 0.93
CA THR A 95 -6.85 9.12 2.30
C THR A 95 -6.97 10.31 3.25
N ALA A 96 -6.54 11.50 2.86
CA ALA A 96 -6.68 12.71 3.68
C ALA A 96 -8.15 13.08 3.90
N VAL A 97 -9.00 13.03 2.86
CA VAL A 97 -10.44 13.27 2.98
C VAL A 97 -11.07 12.27 3.96
N VAL A 98 -10.80 10.97 3.79
CA VAL A 98 -11.28 9.92 4.69
C VAL A 98 -10.80 10.15 6.13
N ALA A 99 -9.52 10.48 6.32
CA ALA A 99 -8.95 10.73 7.64
C ALA A 99 -9.65 11.92 8.32
N VAL A 100 -9.82 13.05 7.62
CA VAL A 100 -10.54 14.22 8.15
C VAL A 100 -11.98 13.86 8.49
N SER A 101 -12.68 13.14 7.62
CA SER A 101 -14.07 12.70 7.89
C SER A 101 -14.16 11.80 9.12
N LEU A 102 -13.21 10.88 9.33
CA LEU A 102 -13.16 10.07 10.55
C LEU A 102 -12.83 10.89 11.79
N LEU A 103 -11.89 11.83 11.70
CA LEU A 103 -11.53 12.73 12.81
C LEU A 103 -12.71 13.61 13.25
N THR A 104 -13.56 14.03 12.32
CA THR A 104 -14.79 14.78 12.65
C THR A 104 -15.88 13.94 13.32
N ASN A 105 -15.72 12.62 13.39
CA ASN A 105 -16.68 11.69 14.01
C ASN A 105 -16.02 10.97 15.21
N PRO A 106 -15.90 11.63 16.38
CA PRO A 106 -15.11 11.11 17.51
C PRO A 106 -15.64 9.78 18.07
N ILE A 107 -16.96 9.58 18.11
CA ILE A 107 -17.58 8.33 18.57
C ILE A 107 -17.18 7.17 17.63
N SER A 108 -17.27 7.41 16.33
CA SER A 108 -16.85 6.45 15.30
C SER A 108 -15.39 6.07 15.44
N LEU A 109 -14.53 7.05 15.70
CA LEU A 109 -13.11 6.85 15.91
C LEU A 109 -12.87 6.00 17.17
N ILE A 110 -13.48 6.34 18.30
CA ILE A 110 -13.33 5.60 19.56
C ILE A 110 -13.76 4.13 19.41
N LEU A 111 -14.91 3.87 18.80
CA LEU A 111 -15.40 2.50 18.60
C LEU A 111 -14.50 1.71 17.65
N LEU A 112 -14.03 2.33 16.56
CA LEU A 112 -13.12 1.68 15.60
C LEU A 112 -11.76 1.39 16.23
N THR A 113 -11.20 2.32 17.00
CA THR A 113 -9.94 2.13 17.72
C THR A 113 -10.07 1.08 18.82
N GLY A 114 -11.17 1.06 19.58
CA GLY A 114 -11.42 0.02 20.57
C GLY A 114 -11.56 -1.37 19.94
N LEU A 115 -12.27 -1.46 18.81
CA LEU A 115 -12.39 -2.69 18.04
C LEU A 115 -11.04 -3.16 17.50
N LEU A 116 -10.25 -2.26 16.92
CA LEU A 116 -8.91 -2.56 16.42
C LEU A 116 -7.98 -3.00 17.57
N ALA A 117 -8.03 -2.33 18.71
CA ALA A 117 -7.28 -2.71 19.90
C ALA A 117 -7.67 -4.11 20.38
N ALA A 118 -8.96 -4.47 20.35
CA ALA A 118 -9.41 -5.82 20.67
C ALA A 118 -8.83 -6.87 19.70
N TRP A 119 -8.87 -6.61 18.39
CA TRP A 119 -8.24 -7.48 17.39
C TRP A 119 -6.73 -7.66 17.63
N ILE A 120 -6.02 -6.55 17.84
CA ILE A 120 -4.57 -6.57 18.09
C ILE A 120 -4.27 -7.32 19.39
N PHE A 121 -4.95 -7.00 20.47
CA PHE A 121 -4.72 -7.65 21.76
C PHE A 121 -4.96 -9.16 21.68
N LEU A 122 -6.05 -9.59 21.04
CA LEU A 122 -6.45 -11.00 21.02
C LEU A 122 -5.67 -11.88 20.04
N TYR A 123 -5.06 -11.30 19.00
CA TYR A 123 -4.39 -12.08 17.94
C TYR A 123 -2.94 -11.70 17.66
N LEU A 124 -2.51 -10.50 18.02
CA LEU A 124 -1.11 -10.06 17.87
C LEU A 124 -0.33 -10.14 19.19
N PHE A 125 -0.97 -9.85 20.33
CA PHE A 125 -0.30 -9.91 21.65
C PHE A 125 -0.59 -11.19 22.44
N ARG A 126 -1.68 -11.89 22.13
CA ARG A 126 -1.98 -13.19 22.71
C ARG A 126 -1.19 -14.26 21.97
N GLN A 127 -0.29 -14.93 22.67
CA GLN A 127 0.46 -16.04 22.12
C GLN A 127 -0.41 -17.30 22.12
N SER A 128 -0.15 -18.24 21.19
CA SER A 128 -0.88 -19.52 21.14
C SER A 128 -0.70 -20.40 22.38
N SER A 129 0.24 -20.05 23.27
CA SER A 129 0.49 -20.69 24.56
C SER A 129 -0.35 -20.11 25.71
N ASP A 130 -1.07 -19.01 25.49
CA ASP A 130 -1.83 -18.35 26.55
C ASP A 130 -3.14 -19.10 26.86
N PRO A 131 -3.59 -19.10 28.13
CA PRO A 131 -4.82 -19.78 28.52
C PRO A 131 -6.04 -19.17 27.80
N PRO A 132 -7.10 -19.99 27.56
CA PRO A 132 -8.31 -19.53 26.89
C PRO A 132 -8.99 -18.40 27.68
N ILE A 133 -9.69 -17.52 26.97
CA ILE A 133 -10.35 -16.38 27.59
C ILE A 133 -11.42 -16.91 28.55
N THR A 134 -11.32 -16.52 29.82
CA THR A 134 -12.32 -16.83 30.83
C THR A 134 -13.16 -15.59 31.10
N ALA A 135 -14.47 -15.72 30.95
CA ALA A 135 -15.41 -14.70 31.41
C ALA A 135 -16.56 -15.38 32.15
N PHE A 136 -16.99 -14.79 33.26
CA PHE A 136 -18.07 -15.32 34.12
C PHE A 136 -17.86 -16.79 34.58
N GLY A 137 -16.60 -17.19 34.78
CA GLY A 137 -16.25 -18.56 35.18
C GLY A 137 -16.33 -19.61 34.07
N ARG A 138 -16.62 -19.22 32.81
CA ARG A 138 -16.60 -20.09 31.63
C ARG A 138 -15.40 -19.80 30.76
N GLN A 139 -14.75 -20.86 30.27
CA GLN A 139 -13.71 -20.79 29.25
C GLN A 139 -14.34 -20.69 27.86
N PHE A 140 -13.92 -19.71 27.07
CA PHE A 140 -14.32 -19.54 25.69
C PHE A 140 -13.24 -20.11 24.77
N SER A 141 -13.66 -20.92 23.81
CA SER A 141 -12.80 -21.41 22.74
C SER A 141 -12.39 -20.27 21.80
N ASP A 142 -11.30 -20.48 21.05
CA ASP A 142 -10.84 -19.49 20.07
C ASP A 142 -11.87 -19.24 18.97
N ARG A 143 -12.68 -20.25 18.61
CA ARG A 143 -13.77 -20.09 17.64
C ARG A 143 -14.89 -19.21 18.17
N GLU A 144 -15.29 -19.42 19.43
CA GLU A 144 -16.30 -18.57 20.08
C GLU A 144 -15.81 -17.12 20.20
N THR A 145 -14.53 -16.93 20.57
CA THR A 145 -13.90 -15.60 20.65
C THR A 145 -13.87 -14.92 19.29
N LEU A 146 -13.48 -15.66 18.24
CA LEU A 146 -13.45 -15.16 16.87
C LEU A 146 -14.86 -14.77 16.40
N LEU A 147 -15.85 -15.63 16.62
CA LEU A 147 -17.23 -15.36 16.25
C LEU A 147 -17.78 -14.13 17.00
N PHE A 148 -17.49 -14.01 18.29
CA PHE A 148 -17.83 -12.83 19.07
C PHE A 148 -17.18 -11.57 18.50
N LEU A 149 -15.90 -11.62 18.13
CA LEU A 149 -15.18 -10.46 17.61
C LEU A 149 -15.68 -10.06 16.21
N ILE A 150 -16.02 -11.03 15.36
CA ILE A 150 -16.68 -10.78 14.08
C ILE A 150 -18.06 -10.15 14.31
N PHE A 151 -18.87 -10.72 15.22
CA PHE A 151 -20.18 -10.18 15.55
C PHE A 151 -20.07 -8.74 16.08
N LEU A 152 -19.14 -8.48 17.00
CA LEU A 152 -18.84 -7.15 17.51
C LEU A 152 -18.43 -6.19 16.39
N THR A 153 -17.62 -6.66 15.43
CA THR A 153 -17.24 -5.87 14.24
C THR A 153 -18.46 -5.49 13.42
N VAL A 154 -19.37 -6.44 13.16
CA VAL A 154 -20.64 -6.17 12.46
C VAL A 154 -21.47 -5.16 13.26
N VAL A 155 -21.68 -5.38 14.56
CA VAL A 155 -22.44 -4.46 15.42
C VAL A 155 -21.83 -3.05 15.39
N VAL A 156 -20.52 -2.90 15.55
CA VAL A 156 -19.86 -1.59 15.48
C VAL A 156 -20.07 -0.94 14.12
N ILE A 157 -19.96 -1.67 13.02
CA ILE A 157 -20.15 -1.11 11.67
C ILE A 157 -21.60 -0.65 11.45
N PHE A 158 -22.59 -1.41 11.92
CA PHE A 158 -24.02 -1.11 11.73
C PHE A 158 -24.58 -0.09 12.73
N LEU A 159 -24.12 -0.12 13.98
CA LEU A 159 -24.59 0.76 15.04
C LEU A 159 -23.95 2.15 14.95
N THR A 160 -22.84 2.26 14.22
CA THR A 160 -22.11 3.51 14.08
C THR A 160 -22.28 4.12 12.69
N SER A 161 -22.19 5.45 12.60
CA SER A 161 -22.17 6.17 11.32
C SER A 161 -20.89 5.95 10.50
N VAL A 162 -19.98 5.07 10.93
CA VAL A 162 -18.70 4.78 10.24
C VAL A 162 -18.95 4.43 8.78
N GLY A 163 -19.90 3.55 8.49
CA GLY A 163 -20.22 3.14 7.12
C GLY A 163 -20.61 4.32 6.22
N SER A 164 -21.55 5.16 6.69
CA SER A 164 -21.99 6.32 5.92
C SER A 164 -20.92 7.40 5.80
N VAL A 165 -20.11 7.60 6.84
CA VAL A 165 -18.96 8.52 6.83
C VAL A 165 -17.91 8.07 5.81
N LEU A 166 -17.57 6.78 5.77
CA LEU A 166 -16.61 6.24 4.81
C LEU A 166 -17.13 6.34 3.37
N VAL A 167 -18.39 5.97 3.12
CA VAL A 167 -18.99 6.04 1.78
C VAL A 167 -19.07 7.48 1.29
N SER A 168 -19.52 8.41 2.13
CA SER A 168 -19.60 9.83 1.77
C SER A 168 -18.22 10.45 1.55
N ALA A 169 -17.25 10.19 2.42
CA ALA A 169 -15.88 10.65 2.26
C ALA A 169 -15.22 10.11 0.97
N LEU A 170 -15.46 8.83 0.66
CA LEU A 170 -14.96 8.22 -0.57
C LEU A 170 -15.61 8.84 -1.81
N MET A 171 -16.93 9.07 -1.80
CA MET A 171 -17.62 9.77 -2.89
C MET A 171 -17.08 11.17 -3.10
N VAL A 172 -16.85 11.93 -2.02
CA VAL A 172 -16.24 13.27 -2.10
C VAL A 172 -14.82 13.18 -2.66
N GLY A 173 -13.99 12.27 -2.15
CA GLY A 173 -12.62 12.08 -2.60
C GLY A 173 -12.52 11.69 -4.07
N VAL A 174 -13.33 10.72 -4.51
CA VAL A 174 -13.43 10.32 -5.92
C VAL A 174 -13.94 11.48 -6.77
N GLY A 175 -14.94 12.23 -6.30
CA GLY A 175 -15.43 13.43 -6.98
C GLY A 175 -14.34 14.47 -7.21
N ILE A 176 -13.53 14.76 -6.19
CA ILE A 176 -12.38 15.68 -6.29
C ILE A 176 -11.37 15.18 -7.33
N VAL A 177 -11.02 13.89 -7.30
CA VAL A 177 -10.05 13.28 -8.22
C VAL A 177 -10.58 13.28 -9.66
N CYS A 178 -11.86 12.95 -9.87
CA CYS A 178 -12.51 13.00 -11.16
C CYS A 178 -12.55 14.43 -11.71
N LEU A 179 -12.93 15.41 -10.89
CA LEU A 179 -12.98 16.82 -11.27
C LEU A 179 -11.58 17.31 -11.64
N HIS A 180 -10.59 17.07 -10.77
CA HIS A 180 -9.21 17.44 -11.04
C HIS A 180 -8.67 16.77 -12.32
N GLY A 181 -8.85 15.47 -12.47
CA GLY A 181 -8.34 14.72 -13.62
C GLY A 181 -9.01 15.09 -14.95
N ALA A 182 -10.28 15.47 -14.94
CA ALA A 182 -11.01 15.88 -16.14
C ALA A 182 -10.68 17.32 -16.58
N PHE A 183 -10.49 18.23 -15.63
CA PHE A 183 -10.27 19.66 -15.90
C PHE A 183 -8.78 20.03 -16.02
N ARG A 184 -7.85 19.23 -15.49
CA ARG A 184 -6.41 19.42 -15.72
C ARG A 184 -6.05 18.95 -17.12
N ALA A 185 -5.49 19.85 -17.91
CA ALA A 185 -5.12 19.58 -19.29
C ALA A 185 -3.72 18.91 -19.33
N PRO A 186 -3.56 17.71 -19.93
CA PRO A 186 -2.27 17.05 -20.01
C PRO A 186 -1.33 17.82 -20.94
N GLU A 187 -0.08 18.06 -20.52
CA GLU A 187 0.94 18.75 -21.32
C GLU A 187 1.17 18.05 -22.68
N ASP A 188 1.12 16.72 -22.70
CA ASP A 188 1.32 15.91 -23.91
C ASP A 188 0.12 15.93 -24.88
N LEU A 189 -1.08 16.34 -24.44
CA LEU A 189 -2.26 16.34 -25.32
C LEU A 189 -2.23 17.51 -26.32
N PHE A 190 -1.67 18.65 -25.94
CA PHE A 190 -1.57 19.82 -26.82
C PHE A 190 -0.46 19.72 -27.85
N LEU A 191 0.55 18.86 -27.63
CA LEU A 191 1.59 18.61 -28.63
C LEU A 191 1.04 17.84 -29.83
N ASP A 192 0.07 16.94 -29.62
CA ASP A 192 -0.62 16.22 -30.71
C ASP A 192 -1.62 17.12 -31.47
N ASP A 193 -2.22 18.13 -30.81
CA ASP A 193 -3.14 19.10 -31.43
C ASP A 193 -2.43 20.27 -32.14
N GLN A 194 -1.12 20.46 -31.89
CA GLN A 194 -0.30 21.53 -32.47
C GLN A 194 0.55 21.08 -33.68
N GLU A 195 0.41 19.84 -34.13
CA GLU A 195 0.78 19.47 -35.50
C GLU A 195 -0.30 20.00 -36.46
N PRO A 196 0.05 20.84 -37.46
CA PRO A 196 -0.94 21.33 -38.41
C PRO A 196 -1.61 20.13 -39.10
N GLN A 197 -2.94 20.18 -39.19
CA GLN A 197 -3.82 19.22 -39.86
C GLN A 197 -3.44 19.03 -41.35
N GLY A 198 -2.33 18.35 -41.62
CA GLY A 198 -1.72 18.22 -42.94
C GLY A 198 -1.07 16.85 -43.18
N GLY A 199 -1.29 15.88 -42.32
CA GLY A 199 -0.74 14.53 -42.46
C GLY A 199 -1.76 13.49 -42.06
N VAL A 200 -2.33 12.81 -43.05
CA VAL A 200 -3.22 11.65 -42.86
C VAL A 200 -2.58 10.64 -41.90
N SER A 201 -3.23 10.42 -40.76
CA SER A 201 -2.72 9.57 -39.68
C SER A 201 -2.44 8.14 -40.16
N GLY A 202 -1.17 7.75 -40.04
CA GLY A 202 -0.71 6.45 -39.56
C GLY A 202 -0.93 5.18 -40.40
N PHE A 203 -1.88 5.14 -41.33
CA PHE A 203 -2.19 3.90 -42.08
C PHE A 203 -2.06 4.02 -43.60
N LEU A 204 -2.02 5.23 -44.16
CA LEU A 204 -2.00 5.46 -45.62
C LEU A 204 -0.64 5.94 -46.18
N SER A 205 0.34 6.21 -45.32
CA SER A 205 1.70 6.61 -45.74
C SER A 205 2.49 5.47 -46.41
N PHE A 206 2.13 4.21 -46.14
CA PHE A 206 2.73 3.05 -46.80
C PHE A 206 2.29 2.88 -48.26
N PHE A 207 1.13 3.41 -48.66
CA PHE A 207 0.55 3.18 -49.99
C PHE A 207 0.86 4.29 -51.01
N THR A 208 1.44 5.41 -50.57
CA THR A 208 1.64 6.61 -51.41
C THR A 208 3.08 6.80 -51.90
N THR A 209 4.03 5.96 -51.47
CA THR A 209 5.47 6.10 -51.83
C THR A 209 5.83 5.49 -53.20
N THR A 210 4.92 4.82 -53.91
CA THR A 210 5.23 4.17 -55.20
C THR A 210 4.55 4.85 -56.39
N ALA A 211 4.88 6.11 -56.69
CA ALA A 211 4.48 6.72 -57.98
C ALA A 211 5.28 7.97 -58.37
N VAL A 212 6.62 7.93 -58.41
CA VAL A 212 7.39 8.89 -59.25
C VAL A 212 8.59 8.18 -59.86
N ALA A 213 8.39 7.55 -61.02
CA ALA A 213 9.48 7.21 -61.93
C ALA A 213 9.74 8.44 -62.84
N GLN A 214 10.95 8.99 -62.77
CA GLN A 214 11.40 10.17 -63.52
C GLN A 214 11.54 9.87 -65.04
N PRO A 215 11.29 10.84 -65.94
CA PRO A 215 11.56 10.68 -67.37
C PRO A 215 13.05 10.93 -67.70
N PRO A 216 13.65 10.22 -68.69
CA PRO A 216 15.04 10.41 -69.05
C PRO A 216 15.29 11.66 -69.91
N LEU A 217 16.38 12.35 -69.56
CA LEU A 217 16.94 13.54 -70.20
C LEU A 217 17.32 13.31 -71.67
N ALA A 218 16.88 14.22 -72.55
CA ALA A 218 17.28 14.27 -73.95
C ALA A 218 18.75 14.73 -74.10
N VAL A 219 19.58 13.90 -74.71
CA VAL A 219 20.93 14.25 -75.15
C VAL A 219 20.88 14.77 -76.59
N ARG A 220 21.43 15.96 -76.78
CA ARG A 220 21.59 16.69 -78.02
C ARG A 220 22.83 16.19 -78.77
N THR A 221 22.67 15.84 -80.05
CA THR A 221 23.69 15.95 -81.11
C THR A 221 23.01 16.36 -82.40
#